data_AF-A0A9Q7EZR8-F1
#
_entry.id   AF-A0A9Q7EZR8-F1
#
_cell.length_a   1.000
_cell.length_b   1.000
_cell.length_c   1.000
_cell.angle_alpha   90.00
_cell.angle_beta   90.00
_cell.angle_gamma   90.00
#
_symmetry.space_group_name_H-M   'P 1'
#
loop_
_entity.id
_entity.type
_entity.pdbx_description
1 polymer ?
#
loop_
_entity_poly.entity_id
_entity_poly.type
_entity_poly.pdbx_seq_one_letter_code
_entity_poly.pdbx_strand_id
1 'polypeptide(L)'
;MITGEEIRRLRKEKKWTQQDLANEVGVAKTTVLDWEKNRYSPEGKNVNNLARALNVSIAYLMGETDEPRPVSPAAGPPQKPASGDFNPTGLQEKLLEFLAAVHDRGKTSPDFLDLIRQVNALSEDEKQLLLLWRSLSPEKQETALRLLKAL
;
A
#
# COMPACT_ATOMS: atom_id res chain seq x y z
N MET A 1 10.74 16.00 18.99
CA MET A 1 9.87 15.58 17.86
C MET A 1 10.46 16.16 16.57
N ILE A 2 10.39 15.40 15.48
CA ILE A 2 10.97 15.70 14.17
C ILE A 2 10.48 17.05 13.64
N THR A 3 11.36 17.77 12.96
CA THR A 3 11.00 19.05 12.36
C THR A 3 10.34 18.85 10.99
N GLY A 4 9.50 19.79 10.59
CA GLY A 4 8.89 19.82 9.26
C GLY A 4 9.90 19.86 8.11
N GLU A 5 11.07 20.47 8.33
CA GLU A 5 12.18 20.46 7.38
C GLU A 5 12.74 19.05 7.17
N GLU A 6 12.84 18.28 8.24
CA GLU A 6 13.35 16.91 8.20
C GLU A 6 12.35 15.95 7.54
N ILE A 7 11.05 16.12 7.80
CA ILE A 7 9.98 15.42 7.06
C ILE A 7 10.11 15.71 5.55
N ARG A 8 10.31 16.99 5.19
CA ARG A 8 10.50 17.40 3.79
C ARG A 8 11.75 16.80 3.18
N ARG A 9 12.86 16.71 3.92
CA ARG A 9 14.11 16.10 3.47
C ARG A 9 13.90 14.63 3.12
N LEU A 10 13.39 13.84 4.05
CA LEU A 10 13.13 12.40 3.87
C LEU A 10 12.16 12.13 2.71
N ARG A 11 11.11 12.95 2.57
CA ARG A 11 10.19 12.86 1.43
C ARG A 11 10.90 13.08 0.10
N LYS A 12 11.76 14.10 0.03
CA LYS A 12 12.52 14.42 -1.19
C LYS A 12 13.55 13.35 -1.54
N GLU A 13 14.17 12.71 -0.56
CA GLU A 13 15.08 11.56 -0.79
C GLU A 13 14.37 10.40 -1.48
N LYS A 14 13.08 10.20 -1.15
CA LYS A 14 12.20 9.24 -1.82
C LYS A 14 11.65 9.75 -3.16
N LYS A 15 12.02 10.95 -3.60
CA LYS A 15 11.52 11.62 -4.82
C LYS A 15 10.00 11.77 -4.85
N TRP A 16 9.36 11.92 -3.68
CA TRP A 16 7.92 12.04 -3.55
C TRP A 16 7.45 13.48 -3.54
N THR A 17 6.27 13.74 -4.11
CA THR A 17 5.52 14.97 -3.91
C THR A 17 4.83 14.96 -2.54
N GLN A 18 4.35 16.12 -2.07
CA GLN A 18 3.53 16.18 -0.85
C GLN A 18 2.25 15.33 -0.97
N GLN A 19 1.70 15.20 -2.18
CA GLN A 19 0.54 14.35 -2.43
C GLN A 19 0.89 12.87 -2.28
N ASP A 20 2.05 12.44 -2.79
CA ASP A 20 2.48 11.04 -2.67
C ASP A 20 2.68 10.64 -1.21
N LEU A 21 3.35 11.49 -0.41
CA LEU A 21 3.48 11.24 1.02
C LEU A 21 2.12 11.21 1.72
N ALA A 22 1.20 12.09 1.34
CA ALA A 22 -0.14 12.13 1.91
C ALA A 22 -0.92 10.83 1.61
N ASN A 23 -0.79 10.30 0.39
CA ASN A 23 -1.39 9.03 -0.02
C ASN A 23 -0.82 7.85 0.79
N GLU A 24 0.50 7.79 0.98
CA GLU A 24 1.16 6.73 1.76
C GLU A 24 0.80 6.76 3.25
N VAL A 25 0.63 7.96 3.81
CA VAL A 25 0.26 8.12 5.23
C VAL A 25 -1.26 7.98 5.46
N GLY A 26 -2.07 8.21 4.42
CA GLY A 26 -3.53 8.19 4.48
C GLY A 26 -4.14 9.49 5.03
N VAL A 27 -3.57 10.64 4.66
CA VAL A 27 -4.03 11.99 5.08
C VAL A 27 -4.24 12.91 3.89
N ALA A 28 -4.78 14.10 4.12
CA ALA A 28 -4.86 15.12 3.07
C ALA A 28 -3.49 15.75 2.78
N LYS A 29 -3.26 16.20 1.54
CA LYS A 29 -2.04 16.93 1.16
C LYS A 29 -1.79 18.16 2.03
N THR A 30 -2.85 18.86 2.43
CA THR A 30 -2.79 20.01 3.33
C THR A 30 -2.21 19.65 4.69
N THR A 31 -2.52 18.46 5.22
CA THR A 31 -1.94 17.95 6.47
C THR A 31 -0.42 17.80 6.36
N VAL A 32 0.08 17.21 5.26
CA VAL A 32 1.53 17.11 5.02
C VAL A 32 2.18 18.48 4.85
N LEU A 33 1.52 19.41 4.15
CA LEU A 33 1.99 20.79 4.01
C LEU A 33 2.14 21.46 5.39
N ASP A 34 1.16 21.28 6.27
CA ASP A 34 1.16 21.88 7.61
C ASP A 34 2.25 21.26 8.51
N TRP A 35 2.47 19.95 8.41
CA TRP A 35 3.60 19.28 9.07
C TRP A 35 4.94 19.83 8.60
N GLU A 36 5.16 19.94 7.28
CA GLU A 36 6.40 20.49 6.73
C GLU A 36 6.64 21.96 7.09
N LYS A 37 5.57 22.71 7.38
CA LYS A 37 5.63 24.11 7.81
C LYS A 37 5.71 24.27 9.34
N ASN A 38 5.82 23.18 10.10
CA ASN A 38 5.77 23.17 11.56
C ASN A 38 4.51 23.82 12.16
N ARG A 39 3.39 23.86 11.40
CA ARG A 39 2.13 24.41 11.91
C ARG A 39 1.43 23.45 12.86
N TYR A 40 1.56 22.16 12.57
CA TYR A 40 1.06 21.06 13.38
C TYR A 40 2.07 19.91 13.33
N SER A 41 2.01 19.02 14.30
CA SER A 41 2.83 17.81 14.30
C SER A 41 1.97 16.57 14.06
N PRO A 42 2.54 15.49 13.48
CA PRO A 42 1.85 14.21 13.41
C PRO A 42 1.64 13.67 14.83
N GLU A 43 0.44 13.15 15.11
CA GLU A 43 0.10 12.58 16.42
C GLU A 43 -0.61 11.22 16.27
N GLY A 44 -0.53 10.41 17.34
CA GLY A 44 -1.19 9.10 17.42
C GLY A 44 -0.89 8.20 16.22
N LYS A 45 -1.94 7.77 15.51
CA LYS A 45 -1.82 6.89 14.33
C LYS A 45 -1.00 7.51 13.18
N ASN A 46 -0.98 8.84 13.07
CA ASN A 46 -0.29 9.52 11.98
C ASN A 46 1.24 9.43 12.15
N VAL A 47 1.76 9.39 13.38
CA VAL A 47 3.19 9.17 13.65
C VAL A 47 3.61 7.79 13.15
N ASN A 48 2.84 6.76 13.47
CA ASN A 48 3.11 5.39 13.04
C ASN A 48 3.09 5.26 11.51
N ASN A 49 2.10 5.86 10.86
CA ASN A 49 1.99 5.83 9.40
C ASN A 49 3.11 6.62 8.72
N LEU A 50 3.48 7.79 9.27
CA LEU A 50 4.58 8.61 8.77
C LEU A 50 5.93 7.88 8.90
N ALA A 51 6.18 7.23 10.03
CA ALA A 51 7.39 6.43 10.25
C ALA A 51 7.51 5.33 9.19
N ARG A 52 6.42 4.61 8.93
CA ARG A 52 6.36 3.57 7.90
C ARG A 52 6.56 4.12 6.49
N ALA A 53 5.89 5.21 6.14
CA ALA A 53 6.00 5.83 4.81
C ALA A 53 7.42 6.32 4.53
N LEU A 54 8.05 6.99 5.50
CA LEU A 54 9.42 7.51 5.39
C LEU A 54 10.49 6.45 5.66
N ASN A 55 10.11 5.24 6.09
CA ASN A 55 11.01 4.14 6.44
C ASN A 55 12.03 4.52 7.54
N VAL A 56 11.54 5.16 8.60
CA VAL A 56 12.32 5.56 9.78
C VAL A 56 11.66 5.01 11.05
N SER A 57 12.39 4.98 12.15
CA SER A 57 11.81 4.58 13.44
C SER A 57 10.91 5.68 14.04
N ILE A 58 9.95 5.29 14.87
CA ILE A 58 9.16 6.25 15.65
C ILE A 58 10.06 7.02 16.63
N ALA A 59 11.03 6.35 17.25
CA ALA A 59 12.03 6.98 18.12
C ALA A 59 12.76 8.12 17.39
N TYR A 60 13.12 7.91 16.12
CA TYR A 60 13.71 8.96 15.29
C TYR A 60 12.73 10.11 15.04
N LEU A 61 11.46 9.82 14.72
CA LEU A 61 10.44 10.85 14.59
C LEU A 61 10.19 11.62 15.90
N MET A 62 10.39 10.99 17.05
CA MET A 62 10.21 11.62 18.36
C MET A 62 11.46 12.42 18.79
N GLY A 63 12.60 12.23 18.13
CA GLY A 63 13.88 12.83 18.49
C GLY A 63 14.56 12.12 19.67
N GLU A 64 14.21 10.85 19.89
CA GLU A 64 14.80 9.99 20.92
C GLU A 64 16.10 9.31 20.43
N THR A 65 16.36 9.37 19.12
CA THR A 65 17.58 8.88 18.48
C THR A 65 17.92 9.72 17.25
N ASP A 66 19.21 9.88 16.97
CA ASP A 66 19.71 10.56 15.77
C ASP A 66 19.82 9.62 14.56
N GLU A 67 19.65 8.31 14.77
CA GLU A 67 19.74 7.35 13.68
C GLU A 67 18.40 7.13 13.00
N PRO A 68 18.26 7.45 11.69
CA PRO A 68 17.02 7.24 10.94
C PRO A 68 16.75 5.76 10.63
N ARG A 69 17.52 4.83 11.21
CA ARG A 69 17.42 3.41 10.87
C ARG A 69 16.02 2.88 11.19
N PRO A 70 15.40 2.10 10.29
CA PRO A 70 14.24 1.32 10.65
C PRO A 70 14.64 0.40 11.79
N VAL A 71 13.78 0.25 12.80
CA VAL A 71 13.96 -0.77 13.83
C VAL A 71 14.15 -2.11 13.12
N SER A 72 15.37 -2.68 13.20
CA SER A 72 15.67 -3.98 12.60
C SER A 72 14.76 -5.05 13.23
N PRO A 73 14.37 -6.09 12.48
CA PRO A 73 13.06 -6.73 12.60
C PRO A 73 13.04 -7.79 13.70
N ALA A 74 12.43 -7.48 14.84
CA ALA A 74 11.84 -8.51 15.71
C ALA A 74 10.30 -8.61 15.55
N ALA A 75 9.66 -7.67 14.84
CA ALA A 75 8.24 -7.72 14.53
C ALA A 75 7.90 -6.76 13.36
N GLY A 76 8.34 -7.10 12.15
CA GLY A 76 7.93 -6.38 10.94
C GLY A 76 6.67 -7.02 10.31
N PRO A 77 5.75 -6.25 9.71
CA PRO A 77 4.80 -6.80 8.75
C PRO A 77 5.56 -7.41 7.55
N PRO A 78 5.00 -8.44 6.88
CA PRO A 78 5.72 -9.23 5.90
C PRO A 78 6.24 -8.35 4.76
N GLN A 79 7.55 -8.46 4.50
CA GLN A 79 8.16 -7.87 3.32
C GLN A 79 7.48 -8.42 2.07
N LYS A 80 7.26 -7.56 1.08
CA LYS A 80 6.85 -7.96 -0.28
C LYS A 80 7.83 -9.06 -0.72
N PRO A 81 7.38 -10.27 -1.08
CA PRO A 81 8.31 -11.32 -1.44
C PRO A 81 9.16 -10.83 -2.62
N ALA A 82 10.47 -10.96 -2.47
CA ALA A 82 11.42 -10.74 -3.54
C ALA A 82 10.92 -11.48 -4.79
N SER A 83 11.00 -10.82 -5.93
CA SER A 83 10.76 -11.44 -7.23
C SER A 83 11.75 -12.58 -7.42
N GLY A 84 11.31 -13.79 -7.11
CA GLY A 84 12.04 -15.05 -7.19
C GLY A 84 11.31 -16.06 -6.31
N ASP A 85 10.65 -17.02 -6.94
CA ASP A 85 9.83 -18.10 -6.33
C ASP A 85 8.40 -17.71 -5.98
N PHE A 86 7.60 -17.41 -7.01
CA PHE A 86 6.15 -17.38 -6.89
C PHE A 86 5.63 -18.82 -6.73
N ASN A 87 5.32 -19.22 -5.49
CA ASN A 87 4.51 -20.42 -5.23
C ASN A 87 3.02 -20.01 -5.16
N PRO A 88 2.21 -20.23 -6.22
CA PRO A 88 0.84 -19.72 -6.32
C PRO A 88 -0.10 -20.25 -5.22
N THR A 89 0.22 -21.40 -4.62
CA THR A 89 -0.64 -22.08 -3.65
C THR A 89 -0.66 -21.39 -2.28
N GLY A 90 0.46 -20.81 -1.84
CA GLY A 90 0.54 -20.14 -0.52
C GLY A 90 0.02 -18.69 -0.50
N LEU A 91 -0.20 -18.09 -1.68
CA LEU A 91 -0.70 -16.73 -1.81
C LEU A 91 -2.22 -16.66 -1.57
N GLN A 92 -2.95 -17.72 -1.91
CA GLN A 92 -4.40 -17.80 -1.77
C GLN A 92 -4.81 -17.83 -0.29
N GLU A 93 -4.14 -18.63 0.53
CA GLU A 93 -4.41 -18.72 1.98
C GLU A 93 -4.08 -17.42 2.71
N LYS A 94 -2.90 -16.83 2.43
CA LYS A 94 -2.52 -15.53 3.02
C LYS A 94 -3.42 -14.39 2.56
N LEU A 95 -3.92 -14.44 1.33
CA LEU A 95 -4.88 -13.47 0.82
C LEU A 95 -6.24 -13.65 1.51
N LEU A 96 -6.72 -14.87 1.69
CA LEU A 96 -7.95 -15.15 2.43
C LEU A 96 -7.86 -14.71 3.89
N GLU A 97 -6.76 -15.02 4.57
CA GLU A 97 -6.51 -14.62 5.97
C GLU A 97 -6.45 -13.09 6.10
N PHE A 98 -5.74 -12.42 5.19
CA PHE A 98 -5.69 -10.96 5.13
C PHE A 98 -7.07 -10.35 4.93
N LEU A 99 -7.88 -10.90 4.02
CA LEU A 99 -9.22 -10.39 3.73
C LEU A 99 -10.20 -10.63 4.88
N ALA A 100 -10.12 -11.78 5.55
CA ALA A 100 -10.84 -12.04 6.79
C ALA A 100 -10.45 -11.01 7.87
N ALA A 101 -9.17 -10.72 8.02
CA ALA A 101 -8.66 -9.72 8.96
C ALA A 101 -9.04 -8.26 8.63
N VAL A 102 -9.35 -7.94 7.37
CA VAL A 102 -9.86 -6.61 6.96
C VAL A 102 -11.39 -6.55 7.09
N HIS A 103 -12.09 -7.67 6.88
CA HIS A 103 -13.54 -7.79 7.11
C HIS A 103 -13.93 -7.64 8.57
N ASP A 104 -13.18 -8.26 9.48
CA ASP A 104 -13.42 -8.19 10.94
C ASP A 104 -13.26 -6.76 11.49
N ARG A 105 -12.62 -5.86 10.73
CA ARG A 105 -12.48 -4.43 11.05
C ARG A 105 -13.53 -3.54 10.40
N GLY A 106 -14.53 -4.11 9.72
CA GLY A 106 -15.62 -3.38 9.06
C GLY A 106 -15.19 -2.50 7.87
N LYS A 107 -14.00 -2.76 7.28
CA LYS A 107 -13.39 -1.92 6.23
C LYS A 107 -13.51 -2.49 4.81
N THR A 108 -14.09 -3.67 4.64
CA THR A 108 -14.37 -4.26 3.32
C THR A 108 -15.85 -4.18 2.99
N SER A 109 -16.18 -3.64 1.82
CA SER A 109 -17.56 -3.70 1.30
C SER A 109 -17.96 -5.17 1.09
N PRO A 110 -19.20 -5.56 1.40
CA PRO A 110 -19.76 -6.86 1.03
C PRO A 110 -19.49 -7.21 -0.44
N ASP A 111 -19.60 -6.22 -1.33
CA ASP A 111 -19.36 -6.37 -2.77
C ASP A 111 -17.94 -6.83 -3.10
N PHE A 112 -16.94 -6.39 -2.32
CA PHE A 112 -15.55 -6.73 -2.55
C PHE A 112 -15.24 -8.17 -2.13
N LEU A 113 -15.86 -8.66 -1.05
CA LEU A 113 -15.70 -10.05 -0.64
C LEU A 113 -16.39 -11.01 -1.60
N ASP A 114 -17.56 -10.63 -2.10
CA ASP A 114 -18.26 -11.43 -3.11
C ASP A 114 -17.50 -11.45 -4.43
N LEU A 115 -16.88 -10.34 -4.83
CA LEU A 115 -15.98 -10.32 -5.98
C LEU A 115 -14.80 -11.28 -5.82
N ILE A 116 -14.20 -11.35 -4.62
CA ILE A 116 -13.06 -12.25 -4.39
C ILE A 116 -13.50 -13.72 -4.37
N ARG A 117 -14.67 -14.02 -3.78
CA ARG A 117 -15.26 -15.36 -3.86
C ARG A 117 -15.51 -15.77 -5.31
N GLN A 118 -16.07 -14.86 -6.11
CA GLN A 118 -16.31 -15.09 -7.54
C GLN A 118 -15.00 -15.36 -8.28
N VAL A 119 -13.96 -14.54 -8.07
CA VAL A 119 -12.65 -14.71 -8.70
C VAL A 119 -11.97 -16.02 -8.26
N ASN A 120 -12.09 -16.40 -6.99
CA ASN A 120 -11.53 -17.66 -6.50
C ASN A 120 -12.26 -18.89 -7.04
N ALA A 121 -13.56 -18.78 -7.29
CA ALA A 121 -14.40 -19.82 -7.88
C ALA A 121 -14.21 -20.01 -9.40
N LEU A 122 -13.47 -19.11 -10.07
CA LEU A 122 -13.09 -19.28 -11.47
C LEU A 122 -12.22 -20.53 -11.65
N SER A 123 -12.44 -21.22 -12.77
CA SER A 123 -11.58 -22.30 -13.25
C SER A 123 -10.16 -21.78 -13.55
N GLU A 124 -9.21 -22.70 -13.67
CA GLU A 124 -7.82 -22.34 -13.92
C GLU A 124 -7.66 -21.61 -15.28
N ASP A 125 -8.40 -22.04 -16.30
CA ASP A 125 -8.38 -21.41 -17.63
C ASP A 125 -8.93 -19.98 -17.58
N GLU A 126 -10.01 -19.74 -16.83
CA GLU A 126 -10.57 -18.40 -16.64
C GLU A 126 -9.59 -17.48 -15.88
N LYS A 127 -8.86 -18.01 -14.90
CA LYS A 127 -7.80 -17.27 -14.21
C LYS A 127 -6.64 -16.93 -15.14
N GLN A 128 -6.24 -17.84 -16.03
CA GLN A 128 -5.24 -17.58 -17.06
C GLN A 128 -5.67 -16.47 -18.03
N LEU A 129 -6.95 -16.43 -18.41
CA LEU A 129 -7.49 -15.36 -19.24
C LEU A 129 -7.43 -13.99 -18.53
N LEU A 130 -7.69 -13.92 -17.23
CA LEU A 130 -7.54 -12.69 -16.46
C LEU A 130 -6.09 -12.22 -16.36
N LEU A 131 -5.14 -13.15 -16.23
CA LEU A 131 -3.71 -12.82 -16.23
C LEU A 131 -3.25 -12.29 -17.59
N LEU A 132 -3.69 -12.96 -18.67
CA LEU A 132 -3.43 -12.51 -20.03
C LEU A 132 -4.05 -11.13 -20.28
N TRP A 133 -5.29 -10.92 -19.86
CA TRP A 133 -5.98 -9.62 -19.92
C TRP A 133 -5.16 -8.51 -19.24
N ARG A 134 -4.72 -8.75 -18.00
CA ARG A 134 -3.90 -7.80 -17.24
C ARG A 134 -2.55 -7.50 -17.91
N SER A 135 -1.99 -8.44 -18.67
CA SER A 135 -0.71 -8.26 -19.38
C SER A 135 -0.84 -7.42 -20.66
N LEU A 136 -2.05 -7.23 -21.19
CA LEU A 136 -2.30 -6.42 -22.38
C LEU A 136 -2.15 -4.92 -22.07
N SER A 137 -1.68 -4.15 -23.04
CA SER A 137 -1.69 -2.68 -22.96
C SER A 137 -3.14 -2.15 -22.95
N PRO A 138 -3.39 -0.95 -22.38
CA PRO A 138 -4.74 -0.39 -22.28
C PRO A 138 -5.48 -0.33 -23.63
N GLU A 139 -4.78 0.03 -24.71
CA GLU A 139 -5.33 0.07 -26.07
C GLU A 139 -5.77 -1.32 -26.57
N LYS A 140 -5.01 -2.36 -26.22
CA LYS A 140 -5.32 -3.75 -26.58
C LYS A 140 -6.48 -4.30 -25.75
N GLN A 141 -6.56 -3.94 -24.47
CA GLN A 141 -7.72 -4.25 -23.61
C GLN A 141 -8.98 -3.60 -24.17
N GLU A 142 -8.93 -2.31 -24.52
CA GLU A 142 -10.09 -1.61 -25.09
C GLU A 142 -10.53 -2.22 -26.43
N THR A 143 -9.58 -2.58 -27.29
CA THR A 143 -9.86 -3.27 -28.55
C THR A 143 -10.54 -4.61 -28.31
N ALA A 144 -10.05 -5.41 -27.37
CA ALA A 144 -10.66 -6.69 -27.01
C ALA A 144 -12.07 -6.51 -26.42
N LEU A 145 -12.31 -5.48 -25.58
CA LEU A 145 -13.66 -5.14 -25.11
C LEU A 145 -14.60 -4.77 -26.26
N ARG A 146 -14.13 -4.04 -27.26
CA ARG A 146 -14.94 -3.66 -28.43
C ARG A 146 -15.32 -4.89 -29.25
N LEU A 147 -14.38 -5.81 -29.47
CA LEU A 147 -14.64 -7.05 -30.21
C LEU A 147 -15.63 -7.96 -29.47
N LEU A 148 -15.48 -8.11 -28.16
CA LEU A 148 -16.39 -8.92 -27.35
C LEU A 148 -17.82 -8.38 -27.30
N LYS A 149 -18.00 -7.05 -27.34
CA LYS A 149 -19.33 -6.42 -27.40
C LYS A 149 -19.99 -6.46 -28.78
N ALA A 150 -19.21 -6.78 -29.81
CA ALA A 150 -19.67 -6.86 -31.20
C ALA A 150 -19.99 -8.31 -31.64
N LEU A 151 -19.72 -9.29 -30.77
CA LEU A 151 -20.15 -10.69 -30.89
C LEU A 151 -21.55 -10.85 -30.29
#